data_AF-A0A7X6A6U7-F1
#
_entry.id   AF-A0A7X6A6U7-F1
#
_cell.length_a   1.000
_cell.length_b   1.000
_cell.length_c   1.000
_cell.angle_alpha   90.00
_cell.angle_beta   90.00
_cell.angle_gamma   90.00
#
_symmetry.space_group_name_H-M   'P 1'
#
loop_
_entity.id
_entity.type
_entity.pdbx_description
1 polymer ?
#
loop_
_entity_poly.entity_id
_entity_poly.type
_entity_poly.pdbx_seq_one_letter_code
_entity_poly.pdbx_strand_id
1 'polypeptide(L)'
;VDVPRWIDRPLAWVLVTPNMHKFHHHDELPWTDTNFGNIFSIWDRAFGTFVYDDVRRIRYGVDVLDDRRDEDVLYQLKLPFRHATQDGAGGRPKT
;
A
#
# COMPACT_ATOMS: atom_id res chain seq x y z
N VAL A 1 7.46 -7.75 -8.85
CA VAL A 1 8.10 -9.06 -8.66
C VAL A 1 7.27 -9.87 -7.67
N ASP A 2 6.75 -11.01 -8.08
CA ASP A 2 6.00 -11.92 -7.19
C ASP A 2 6.88 -13.09 -6.78
N VAL A 3 7.10 -13.21 -5.47
CA VAL A 3 7.90 -14.30 -4.91
C VAL A 3 6.96 -15.46 -4.56
N PRO A 4 7.31 -16.73 -4.85
CA PRO A 4 6.50 -17.87 -4.45
C PRO A 4 6.25 -17.88 -2.94
N ARG A 5 4.98 -18.02 -2.52
CA ARG A 5 4.58 -17.88 -1.10
C ARG A 5 5.28 -18.85 -0.15
N TRP A 6 5.66 -20.02 -0.63
CA TRP A 6 6.33 -21.03 0.19
C TRP A 6 7.77 -20.61 0.56
N ILE A 7 8.41 -19.75 -0.25
CA ILE A 7 9.70 -19.11 0.07
C ILE A 7 9.46 -17.83 0.87
N ASP A 8 8.52 -17.01 0.42
CA ASP A 8 8.32 -15.67 0.97
C ASP A 8 7.82 -15.72 2.44
N ARG A 9 6.85 -16.59 2.74
CA ARG A 9 6.24 -16.68 4.08
C ARG A 9 7.24 -17.01 5.21
N PRO A 10 8.17 -17.97 5.08
CA PRO A 10 9.19 -18.18 6.11
C PRO A 10 10.20 -17.03 6.19
N LEU A 11 10.57 -16.40 5.06
CA LEU A 11 11.45 -15.22 5.07
C LEU A 11 10.81 -14.02 5.76
N ALA A 12 9.51 -13.80 5.53
CA ALA A 12 8.70 -12.72 6.11
C ALA A 12 8.56 -12.81 7.63
N TRP A 13 9.11 -13.85 8.28
CA TRP A 13 9.24 -13.90 9.73
C TRP A 13 10.33 -12.99 10.27
N VAL A 14 11.42 -12.82 9.51
CA VAL A 14 12.61 -12.09 9.95
C VAL A 14 12.90 -10.89 9.05
N LEU A 15 12.67 -11.04 7.74
CA LEU A 15 13.00 -10.03 6.73
C LEU A 15 11.75 -9.40 6.14
N VAL A 16 11.87 -8.15 5.72
CA VAL A 16 10.86 -7.47 4.91
C VAL A 16 10.94 -8.03 3.49
N THR A 17 9.98 -8.87 3.13
CA THR A 17 9.92 -9.49 1.80
C THR A 17 9.15 -8.62 0.82
N PRO A 18 9.37 -8.78 -0.50
CA PRO A 18 8.60 -8.05 -1.50
C PRO A 18 7.09 -8.26 -1.37
N ASN A 19 6.61 -9.46 -1.03
CA ASN A 19 5.16 -9.69 -0.89
C ASN A 19 4.58 -9.01 0.35
N MET A 20 5.30 -9.03 1.48
CA MET A 20 4.91 -8.31 2.70
C MET A 20 4.88 -6.79 2.44
N HIS A 21 5.94 -6.23 1.86
CA HIS A 21 6.08 -4.79 1.66
C HIS A 21 4.98 -4.19 0.77
N LYS A 22 4.44 -4.95 -0.20
CA LYS A 22 3.36 -4.46 -1.06
C LYS A 22 2.09 -4.06 -0.30
N PHE A 23 1.82 -4.66 0.87
CA PHE A 23 0.65 -4.29 1.67
C PHE A 23 0.72 -2.83 2.16
N HIS A 24 1.91 -2.33 2.47
CA HIS A 24 2.13 -0.92 2.82
C HIS A 24 1.69 0.03 1.70
N HIS A 25 1.82 -0.39 0.43
CA HIS A 25 1.42 0.39 -0.75
C HIS A 25 -0.05 0.24 -1.13
N HIS A 26 -0.86 -0.37 -0.27
CA HIS A 26 -2.29 -0.46 -0.49
C HIS A 26 -2.96 0.91 -0.39
N ASP A 27 -3.97 1.17 -1.21
CA ASP A 27 -4.71 2.43 -1.26
C ASP A 27 -5.54 2.69 0.03
N GLU A 28 -6.03 1.62 0.66
CA GLU A 28 -6.96 1.67 1.80
C GLU A 28 -6.41 1.12 3.12
N LEU A 29 -6.93 1.68 4.22
CA LEU A 29 -6.76 1.16 5.58
C LEU A 29 -7.49 -0.19 5.76
N PRO A 30 -7.03 -1.05 6.69
CA PRO A 30 -5.86 -0.86 7.54
C PRO A 30 -4.54 -1.22 6.85
N TRP A 31 -4.55 -1.63 5.57
CA TRP A 31 -3.36 -2.19 4.92
C TRP A 31 -2.28 -1.14 4.63
N THR A 32 -2.65 0.10 4.27
CA THR A 32 -1.67 1.18 4.05
C THR A 32 -0.71 1.37 5.23
N ASP A 33 -1.25 1.36 6.45
CA ASP A 33 -0.50 1.66 7.68
C ASP A 33 0.09 0.39 8.33
N THR A 34 0.71 -0.46 7.50
CA THR A 34 1.33 -1.72 7.94
C THR A 34 2.72 -1.88 7.34
N ASN A 35 3.52 -2.79 7.91
CA ASN A 35 4.81 -3.23 7.34
C ASN A 35 5.83 -2.09 7.11
N PHE A 36 6.05 -1.26 8.14
CA PHE A 36 6.95 -0.11 8.13
C PHE A 36 8.44 -0.46 8.17
N GLY A 37 8.79 -1.70 8.54
CA GLY A 37 10.18 -2.14 8.58
C GLY A 37 10.88 -1.99 7.22
N ASN A 38 12.16 -1.59 7.25
CA ASN A 38 12.99 -1.51 6.05
C ASN A 38 13.72 -2.84 5.74
N ILE A 39 14.29 -3.46 6.78
CA ILE A 39 15.07 -4.72 6.62
C ILE A 39 14.44 -5.85 7.43
N PHE A 40 14.14 -5.62 8.71
CA PHE A 40 13.64 -6.66 9.61
C PHE A 40 12.16 -6.49 9.94
N SER A 41 11.36 -7.53 9.67
CA SER A 41 9.92 -7.59 9.97
C SER A 41 9.61 -7.84 11.46
N ILE A 42 10.65 -7.99 12.29
CA ILE A 42 10.49 -8.18 13.74
C ILE A 42 9.92 -6.93 14.40
N TRP A 43 10.26 -5.74 13.88
CA TRP A 43 9.72 -4.48 14.39
C TRP A 43 8.22 -4.40 14.15
N ASP A 44 7.75 -4.77 12.96
CA ASP A 44 6.31 -4.79 12.66
C ASP A 44 5.54 -5.76 13.54
N ARG A 45 6.15 -6.88 13.93
CA ARG A 45 5.55 -7.82 14.88
C ARG A 45 5.52 -7.25 16.29
N ALA A 46 6.62 -6.64 16.73
CA ALA A 46 6.74 -6.06 18.06
C ALA A 46 5.75 -4.90 18.29
N PHE A 47 5.49 -4.10 17.24
CA PHE A 47 4.60 -2.95 17.30
C PHE A 47 3.20 -3.20 16.73
N GLY A 48 2.90 -4.43 16.29
CA GLY A 48 1.57 -4.82 15.85
C GLY A 48 1.15 -4.30 14.46
N THR A 49 2.11 -3.91 13.62
CA THR A 49 1.89 -3.40 12.25
C THR A 49 2.15 -4.46 11.18
N PHE A 50 2.42 -5.72 11.56
CA PHE A 50 2.68 -6.80 10.61
C PHE A 50 1.41 -7.30 9.92
N VAL A 51 1.37 -7.26 8.58
CA VAL A 51 0.33 -7.86 7.74
C VAL A 51 0.93 -8.73 6.65
N TYR A 52 0.33 -9.90 6.43
CA TYR A 52 0.72 -10.80 5.35
C TYR A 52 -0.48 -11.62 4.86
N ASP A 53 -0.86 -11.43 3.60
CA ASP A 53 -1.97 -12.15 2.96
C ASP A 53 -1.73 -12.34 1.44
N ASP A 54 -2.78 -12.64 0.69
CA ASP A 54 -2.78 -12.71 -0.76
C ASP A 54 -2.50 -11.36 -1.41
N VAL A 55 -1.32 -11.24 -2.02
CA VAL A 55 -0.92 -10.06 -2.80
C VAL A 55 -1.88 -9.71 -3.94
N ARG A 56 -2.71 -10.65 -4.41
CA ARG A 56 -3.76 -10.38 -5.42
C ARG A 56 -4.90 -9.51 -4.89
N ARG A 57 -5.00 -9.33 -3.57
CA ARG A 57 -5.97 -8.43 -2.93
C ARG A 57 -5.49 -6.98 -2.95
N ILE A 58 -4.23 -6.73 -3.31
CA ILE A 58 -3.64 -5.41 -3.23
C ILE A 58 -4.13 -4.54 -4.38
N ARG A 59 -4.77 -3.44 -4.05
CA ARG A 59 -5.03 -2.32 -4.98
C ARG A 59 -4.01 -1.22 -4.72
N TYR A 60 -3.27 -0.88 -5.76
CA TYR A 60 -2.34 0.23 -5.76
C TYR A 60 -3.08 1.50 -6.14
N GLY A 61 -2.64 2.62 -5.58
CA GLY A 61 -3.21 3.93 -5.88
C GLY A 61 -3.27 4.79 -4.64
N VAL A 62 -3.85 5.97 -4.80
CA VAL A 62 -4.24 6.82 -3.69
C VAL A 62 -5.75 6.98 -3.78
N ASP A 63 -6.46 6.62 -2.72
CA ASP A 63 -7.92 6.54 -2.63
C ASP A 63 -8.68 7.83 -3.02
N VAL A 64 -7.98 8.96 -3.07
CA VAL A 64 -8.54 10.26 -3.43
C VAL A 64 -8.41 10.61 -4.92
N LEU A 65 -7.78 9.76 -5.73
CA LEU A 65 -7.48 10.01 -7.14
C LEU A 65 -8.29 9.09 -8.08
N ASP A 66 -8.53 9.55 -9.31
CA ASP A 66 -9.20 8.75 -10.35
C ASP A 66 -8.17 7.80 -10.98
N ASP A 67 -8.24 6.52 -10.63
CA ASP A 67 -7.36 5.46 -11.16
C ASP A 67 -7.34 5.39 -12.68
N ARG A 68 -8.38 5.87 -13.38
CA ARG A 68 -8.43 5.86 -14.86
C ARG A 68 -7.52 6.90 -15.51
N ARG A 69 -6.88 7.76 -14.71
CA ARG A 69 -5.97 8.84 -15.16
C ARG A 69 -4.58 8.71 -14.54
N ASP A 70 -4.23 7.54 -14.03
CA ASP A 70 -2.90 7.24 -13.51
C ASP A 70 -1.80 7.39 -14.60
N GLU A 71 -2.11 7.04 -15.84
CA GLU A 71 -1.21 7.18 -17.00
C GLU A 71 -1.18 8.60 -17.61
N ASP A 72 -2.09 9.50 -17.23
CA ASP A 72 -2.12 10.88 -17.73
C ASP A 72 -1.08 11.74 -16.97
N VAL A 73 0.11 11.84 -17.56
CA VAL A 73 1.24 12.60 -17.00
C VAL A 73 0.88 14.07 -16.70
N LEU A 74 0.04 14.70 -17.53
CA LEU A 74 -0.33 16.09 -17.33
C LEU A 74 -1.32 16.24 -16.16
N TYR A 75 -2.22 15.25 -15.99
CA TYR A 75 -3.07 15.17 -14.81
C TYR A 75 -2.23 15.00 -13.54
N GLN A 76 -1.29 14.04 -13.52
CA GLN A 76 -0.41 13.77 -12.37
C GLN A 76 0.44 14.98 -11.98
N LEU A 77 1.07 15.66 -12.95
CA LEU A 77 1.88 16.86 -12.70
C LEU A 77 1.08 18.05 -12.16
N LYS A 78 -0.24 18.10 -12.42
CA LYS A 78 -1.12 19.15 -11.91
C LYS A 78 -1.65 18.86 -10.51
N LEU A 79 -1.63 17.61 -10.04
CA LEU A 79 -2.14 17.24 -8.72
C LEU A 79 -1.56 18.09 -7.57
N PRO A 80 -0.24 18.36 -7.48
CA PRO A 80 0.32 19.16 -6.39
C PRO A 80 -0.17 20.61 -6.34
N PHE A 81 -0.70 21.14 -7.45
CA PHE A 81 -1.15 22.52 -7.59
C PHE A 81 -2.69 22.66 -7.57
N ARG A 82 -3.41 21.53 -7.55
CA ARG A 82 -4.85 21.53 -7.31
C ARG A 82 -5.05 21.68 -5.82
N HIS A 83 -5.45 22.88 -5.40
CA HIS A 83 -5.90 23.07 -4.03
C HIS A 83 -7.03 22.08 -3.74
N ALA A 84 -6.87 21.29 -2.69
CA ALA A 84 -7.91 20.43 -2.17
C ALA A 84 -9.04 21.32 -1.63
N THR A 85 -9.92 21.81 -2.49
CA THR A 85 -11.30 21.97 -2.04
C THR A 85 -11.75 20.56 -1.76
N GLN A 86 -12.03 20.25 -0.48
CA GLN A 86 -12.75 19.05 -0.09
C GLN A 86 -14.16 19.12 -0.71
N ASP A 87 -14.26 18.89 -2.01
CA ASP A 87 -15.53 18.62 -2.66
C ASP A 87 -15.80 17.14 -2.36
N GLY A 88 -16.56 16.91 -1.28
CA GLY A 88 -16.85 15.60 -0.71
C GLY A 88 -17.69 14.69 -1.61
N ALA A 89 -17.13 14.23 -2.73
CA ALA A 89 -17.76 13.24 -3.60
C ALA A 89 -16.73 12.49 -4.45
N GLY A 90 -16.10 11.44 -3.90
CA GLY A 90 -15.41 10.47 -4.75
C GLY A 90 -14.46 9.49 -4.05
N GLY A 91 -13.80 9.91 -2.97
CA GLY A 91 -12.93 9.01 -2.21
C GLY A 91 -13.76 7.92 -1.54
N ARG A 92 -13.41 6.65 -1.77
CA ARG A 92 -14.01 5.53 -1.01
C ARG A 92 -13.74 5.80 0.48
N PRO A 93 -14.76 5.75 1.35
CA PRO A 93 -14.52 5.92 2.78
C PRO A 93 -13.53 4.85 3.24
N LYS A 94 -12.41 5.27 3.84
CA LYS A 94 -11.44 4.36 4.47
C LYS A 94 -12.09 3.74 5.72
N THR A 95 -12.84 2.66 5.54
CA THR A 95 -13.41 1.85 6.64
C THR A 95 -12.39 0.87 7.18
#